data_AF-A0A191YYJ6-F1
#
_entry.id   AF-A0A191YYJ6-F1
#
_cell.length_a   1.000
_cell.length_b   1.000
_cell.length_c   1.000
_cell.angle_alpha   90.00
_cell.angle_beta   90.00
_cell.angle_gamma   90.00
#
_symmetry.space_group_name_H-M   'P 1'
#
loop_
_entity.id
_entity.type
_entity.pdbx_description
1 polymer ?
#
loop_
_entity_poly.entity_id
_entity_poly.type
_entity_poly.pdbx_seq_one_letter_code
_entity_poly.pdbx_strand_id
1 'polypeptide(L)'
;MIGFTSLKRILLATATLGFAAHAAAASTLTLDVYNPGDKAIFPVTSVLVSGEKEAILVDAQFGKSQAEQVVEKIRASGKQLTTIYISHGDPDYYFGLDTLTAAFPNAKVLASQPTVDHIQKTVDGKLAFWGPKMGADVPAKTIVPQVLKGDSLMLEGQKLQVVGLDGKQPDRAFVWIPSIKAVVGGVVVAENIHVWMADTQTPQSHADWLTTLHAIESLKPKTIVPGHYLGESARSLAAVQFTADYIKAFDEETAKAKDAAALIAAMKKRYPKLGEESSLELSAKVAKGEMKWGE
;
A
#
# COMPACT_ATOMS: atom_id res chain seq x y z
N MET A 1 -76.16 48.38 20.45
CA MET A 1 -75.40 47.40 19.65
C MET A 1 -73.96 47.42 20.12
N ILE A 2 -73.53 46.32 20.77
CA ILE A 2 -72.25 45.60 20.64
C ILE A 2 -71.02 46.47 20.31
N GLY A 3 -69.90 46.55 21.03
CA GLY A 3 -69.33 45.79 22.16
C GLY A 3 -67.81 46.09 22.20
N PHE A 4 -67.22 46.17 23.39
CA PHE A 4 -65.78 46.30 23.65
C PHE A 4 -64.98 45.07 23.17
N THR A 5 -63.71 45.21 22.76
CA THR A 5 -62.51 44.59 23.41
C THR A 5 -61.22 44.78 22.61
N SER A 6 -60.17 45.18 23.34
CA SER A 6 -58.75 45.10 22.97
C SER A 6 -58.28 43.65 22.85
N LEU A 7 -57.52 43.28 21.81
CA LEU A 7 -56.63 42.11 21.89
C LEU A 7 -55.32 42.32 21.11
N LYS A 8 -54.28 42.64 21.90
CA LYS A 8 -52.90 42.13 21.86
C LYS A 8 -52.24 41.78 20.51
N ARG A 9 -51.17 42.55 20.26
CA ARG A 9 -49.88 42.16 19.64
C ARG A 9 -49.65 40.64 19.58
N ILE A 10 -49.40 40.13 18.37
CA ILE A 10 -48.46 39.02 18.16
C ILE A 10 -47.56 39.43 16.98
N LEU A 11 -46.38 39.95 17.31
CA LEU A 11 -45.23 39.87 16.42
C LEU A 11 -44.84 38.39 16.37
N LEU A 12 -45.05 37.74 15.22
CA LEU A 12 -44.37 36.49 14.92
C LEU A 12 -43.08 36.86 14.19
N ALA A 13 -42.02 37.07 14.96
CA ALA A 13 -40.67 37.12 14.43
C ALA A 13 -40.29 35.69 13.99
N THR A 14 -40.50 35.38 12.71
CA THR A 14 -39.89 34.19 12.09
C THR A 14 -38.39 34.45 11.94
N ALA A 15 -37.65 34.18 13.01
CA ALA A 15 -36.21 33.99 12.93
C ALA A 15 -35.96 32.62 12.28
N THR A 16 -35.94 32.58 10.95
CA THR A 16 -35.34 31.47 10.22
C THR A 16 -33.84 31.53 10.46
N LEU A 17 -33.38 30.79 11.47
CA LEU A 17 -31.98 30.43 11.62
C LEU A 17 -31.58 29.62 10.39
N GLY A 18 -31.03 30.31 9.40
CA GLY A 18 -30.29 29.68 8.31
C GLY A 18 -29.07 28.99 8.90
N PHE A 19 -29.20 27.71 9.25
CA PHE A 19 -28.05 26.83 9.30
C PHE A 19 -27.57 26.65 7.85
N ALA A 20 -26.81 27.63 7.36
CA ALA A 20 -25.95 27.43 6.21
C ALA A 20 -24.88 26.43 6.66
N ALA A 21 -25.19 25.14 6.50
CA ALA A 21 -24.21 24.08 6.52
C ALA A 21 -23.21 24.43 5.40
N HIS A 22 -22.12 25.11 5.78
CA HIS A 22 -20.93 25.14 4.97
C HIS A 22 -20.38 23.72 4.99
N ALA A 23 -20.93 22.87 4.11
CA ALA A 23 -20.19 21.74 3.61
C ALA A 23 -19.00 22.36 2.87
N ALA A 24 -17.91 22.61 3.60
CA ALA A 24 -16.63 22.92 2.98
C ALA A 24 -16.40 21.82 1.95
N ALA A 25 -16.34 22.20 0.67
CA ALA A 25 -16.03 21.25 -0.38
C ALA A 25 -14.69 20.61 0.00
N ALA A 26 -14.70 19.32 0.34
CA ALA A 26 -13.49 18.63 0.74
C ALA A 26 -12.47 18.79 -0.39
N SER A 27 -11.27 19.27 -0.04
CA SER A 27 -10.18 19.48 -1.01
C SER A 27 -9.92 18.16 -1.75
N THR A 28 -9.68 18.21 -3.06
CA THR A 28 -9.41 16.96 -3.79
C THR A 28 -8.08 16.39 -3.30
N LEU A 29 -8.09 15.14 -2.81
CA LEU A 29 -6.86 14.48 -2.37
C LEU A 29 -5.87 14.37 -3.54
N THR A 30 -4.59 14.51 -3.27
CA THR A 30 -3.54 14.31 -4.27
C THR A 30 -2.63 13.16 -3.87
N LEU A 31 -2.09 12.47 -4.88
CA LEU A 31 -1.09 11.42 -4.69
C LEU A 31 0.25 11.93 -5.14
N ASP A 32 1.23 11.84 -4.25
CA ASP A 32 2.61 12.09 -4.59
C ASP A 32 3.43 10.82 -4.31
N VAL A 33 3.98 10.22 -5.35
CA VAL A 33 4.54 8.85 -5.34
C VAL A 33 6.06 8.91 -5.29
N TYR A 34 6.66 8.13 -4.39
CA TYR A 34 8.09 7.88 -4.34
C TYR A 34 8.36 6.40 -4.62
N ASN A 35 9.22 6.12 -5.59
CA ASN A 35 9.78 4.79 -5.84
C ASN A 35 11.27 4.96 -6.16
N PRO A 36 12.17 4.22 -5.51
CA PRO A 36 13.60 4.38 -5.72
C PRO A 36 14.11 3.80 -7.05
N GLY A 37 13.29 3.02 -7.77
CA GLY A 37 13.69 2.30 -8.96
C GLY A 37 14.87 1.36 -8.67
N ASP A 38 15.87 1.38 -9.54
CA ASP A 38 17.10 0.59 -9.44
C ASP A 38 18.13 1.15 -8.43
N LYS A 39 17.78 2.23 -7.71
CA LYS A 39 18.67 2.89 -6.73
C LYS A 39 18.51 2.35 -5.31
N ALA A 40 17.78 1.26 -5.12
CA ALA A 40 17.61 0.60 -3.84
C ALA A 40 17.56 -0.93 -4.02
N ILE A 41 17.68 -1.67 -2.91
CA ILE A 41 17.58 -3.13 -2.91
C ILE A 41 16.20 -3.59 -3.38
N PHE A 42 15.16 -2.83 -3.05
CA PHE A 42 13.78 -3.10 -3.47
C PHE A 42 13.19 -1.86 -4.11
N PRO A 43 12.52 -1.99 -5.28
CA PRO A 43 11.81 -0.89 -5.92
C PRO A 43 10.41 -0.71 -5.31
N VAL A 44 10.34 -0.58 -3.98
CA VAL A 44 9.10 -0.45 -3.21
C VAL A 44 8.56 0.98 -3.25
N THR A 45 7.24 1.12 -3.30
CA THR A 45 6.59 2.42 -3.46
C THR A 45 6.07 2.97 -2.14
N SER A 46 6.38 4.23 -1.85
CA SER A 46 5.72 5.04 -0.83
C SER A 46 4.79 6.06 -1.47
N VAL A 47 3.58 6.22 -0.95
CA VAL A 47 2.61 7.18 -1.48
C VAL A 47 2.19 8.17 -0.40
N LEU A 48 2.47 9.46 -0.64
CA LEU A 48 1.97 10.55 0.19
C LEU A 48 0.59 10.97 -0.32
N VAL A 49 -0.46 10.63 0.42
CA VAL A 49 -1.83 11.08 0.16
C VAL A 49 -2.05 12.38 0.91
N SER A 50 -2.25 13.49 0.20
CA SER A 50 -2.35 14.82 0.79
C SER A 50 -3.76 15.41 0.65
N GLY A 51 -4.25 16.01 1.73
CA GLY A 51 -5.40 16.91 1.73
C GLY A 51 -4.96 18.37 1.64
N GLU A 52 -5.76 19.28 2.20
CA GLU A 52 -5.48 20.71 2.25
C GLU A 52 -4.34 21.04 3.23
N LYS A 53 -4.34 20.41 4.40
CA LYS A 53 -3.44 20.68 5.54
C LYS A 53 -2.71 19.43 6.01
N GLU A 54 -3.38 18.29 5.99
CA GLU A 54 -2.86 17.03 6.50
C GLU A 54 -2.44 16.07 5.38
N ALA A 55 -1.65 15.07 5.73
CA ALA A 55 -1.29 13.97 4.85
C ALA A 55 -1.17 12.64 5.59
N ILE A 56 -1.39 11.56 4.84
CA ILE A 56 -1.12 10.17 5.21
C ILE A 56 -0.04 9.63 4.29
N LEU A 57 1.00 9.03 4.86
CA LEU A 57 1.98 8.24 4.12
C LEU A 57 1.54 6.78 4.09
N VAL A 58 1.57 6.16 2.91
CA VAL A 58 1.42 4.71 2.74
C VAL A 58 2.80 4.14 2.42
N ASP A 59 3.26 3.22 3.28
CA ASP A 59 4.53 2.49 3.24
C ASP A 59 5.79 3.34 3.45
N ALA A 60 6.78 2.77 4.13
CA ALA A 60 7.88 3.50 4.79
C ALA A 60 9.27 3.25 4.18
N GLN A 61 9.36 2.55 3.05
CA GLN A 61 10.62 2.12 2.41
C GLN A 61 11.44 1.13 3.23
N PHE A 62 12.42 0.53 2.56
CA PHE A 62 13.33 -0.45 3.15
C PHE A 62 14.52 0.20 3.87
N GLY A 63 15.30 1.00 3.14
CA GLY A 63 16.55 1.56 3.62
C GLY A 63 16.39 2.97 4.18
N LYS A 64 17.27 3.33 5.13
CA LYS A 64 17.35 4.68 5.70
C LYS A 64 17.44 5.76 4.62
N SER A 65 18.33 5.62 3.63
CA SER A 65 18.54 6.63 2.60
C SER A 65 17.31 6.90 1.74
N GLN A 66 16.49 5.88 1.47
CA GLN A 66 15.21 6.05 0.76
C GLN A 66 14.15 6.67 1.69
N ALA A 67 14.11 6.26 2.96
CA ALA A 67 13.21 6.87 3.94
C ALA A 67 13.53 8.37 4.16
N GLU A 68 14.80 8.78 4.14
CA GLU A 68 15.21 10.19 4.20
C GLU A 68 14.70 11.01 3.00
N GLN A 69 14.70 10.43 1.79
CA GLN A 69 14.11 11.08 0.62
C GLN A 69 12.58 11.24 0.75
N VAL A 70 11.90 10.25 1.34
CA VAL A 70 10.47 10.35 1.67
C VAL A 70 10.23 11.45 2.71
N VAL A 71 11.10 11.58 3.73
CA VAL A 71 11.04 12.68 4.70
C VAL A 71 11.11 14.04 4.02
N GLU A 72 12.07 14.25 3.11
CA GLU A 72 12.19 15.51 2.36
C GLU A 72 10.96 15.81 1.52
N LYS A 73 10.39 14.78 0.89
CA LYS A 73 9.16 14.91 0.11
C LYS A 73 7.94 15.30 0.96
N ILE A 74 7.83 14.73 2.17
CA ILE A 74 6.81 15.14 3.15
C ILE A 74 7.03 16.60 3.60
N ARG A 75 8.26 17.00 3.91
CA ARG A 75 8.58 18.39 4.27
C ARG A 75 8.24 19.38 3.15
N ALA A 76 8.62 19.05 1.91
CA ALA A 76 8.34 19.86 0.73
C ALA A 76 6.85 20.01 0.44
N SER A 77 6.02 19.03 0.84
CA SER A 77 4.56 19.12 0.68
C SER A 77 3.91 20.23 1.53
N GLY A 78 4.57 20.67 2.61
CA GLY A 78 4.03 21.60 3.60
C GLY A 78 2.86 21.04 4.42
N LYS A 79 2.54 19.75 4.29
CA LYS A 79 1.43 19.09 5.00
C LYS A 79 1.88 18.57 6.36
N GLN A 80 0.95 18.58 7.31
CA GLN A 80 1.12 17.85 8.56
C GLN A 80 0.92 16.36 8.33
N LEU A 81 1.98 15.55 8.47
CA LEU A 81 1.87 14.11 8.47
C LEU A 81 1.16 13.65 9.76
N THR A 82 -0.04 13.10 9.63
CA THR A 82 -0.83 12.62 10.79
C THR A 82 -0.71 11.12 10.98
N THR A 83 -0.55 10.37 9.90
CA THR A 83 -0.51 8.91 9.90
C THR A 83 0.49 8.36 8.89
N ILE A 84 1.20 7.31 9.28
CA ILE A 84 1.95 6.42 8.41
C ILE A 84 1.23 5.07 8.45
N TYR A 85 0.70 4.63 7.32
CA TYR A 85 0.03 3.33 7.18
C TYR A 85 0.97 2.33 6.50
N ILE A 86 1.17 1.17 7.11
CA ILE A 86 1.96 0.07 6.56
C ILE A 86 1.01 -0.97 5.98
N SER A 87 1.10 -1.16 4.67
CA SER A 87 0.16 -2.00 3.93
C SER A 87 0.53 -3.48 3.92
N HIS A 88 1.81 -3.82 4.05
CA HIS A 88 2.29 -5.20 4.02
C HIS A 88 3.38 -5.49 5.07
N GLY A 89 3.55 -6.77 5.41
CA GLY A 89 4.37 -7.22 6.53
C GLY A 89 5.86 -7.45 6.21
N ASP A 90 6.27 -7.25 4.95
CA ASP A 90 7.67 -7.38 4.56
C ASP A 90 8.50 -6.13 4.90
N PRO A 91 9.81 -6.31 5.18
CA PRO A 91 10.65 -5.26 5.76
C PRO A 91 10.81 -4.03 4.87
N ASP A 92 10.68 -4.18 3.56
CA ASP A 92 10.72 -3.06 2.61
C ASP A 92 9.53 -2.11 2.71
N TYR A 93 8.48 -2.52 3.40
CA TYR A 93 7.34 -1.67 3.73
C TYR A 93 7.53 -0.88 5.03
N TYR A 94 8.35 -1.34 5.98
CA TYR A 94 8.34 -0.79 7.35
C TYR A 94 9.71 -0.51 8.00
N PHE A 95 10.84 -0.95 7.44
CA PHE A 95 12.15 -0.72 8.06
C PHE A 95 12.51 0.77 8.13
N GLY A 96 12.12 1.58 7.13
CA GLY A 96 12.31 3.03 7.14
C GLY A 96 11.46 3.78 8.18
N LEU A 97 10.61 3.10 8.96
CA LEU A 97 9.86 3.71 10.06
C LEU A 97 10.78 4.33 11.12
N ASP A 98 11.98 3.79 11.35
CA ASP A 98 12.94 4.39 12.29
C ASP A 98 13.24 5.85 11.91
N THR A 99 13.58 6.06 10.64
CA THR A 99 13.84 7.39 10.07
C THR A 99 12.60 8.28 10.08
N LEU A 100 11.46 7.76 9.62
CA LEU A 100 10.23 8.53 9.49
C LEU A 100 9.64 8.95 10.84
N THR A 101 9.67 8.08 11.84
CA THR A 101 9.17 8.41 13.19
C THR A 101 10.10 9.33 13.96
N ALA A 102 11.40 9.31 13.68
CA ALA A 102 12.33 10.32 14.19
C ALA A 102 12.03 11.71 13.61
N ALA A 103 11.69 11.79 12.32
CA ALA A 103 11.36 13.05 11.65
C ALA A 103 9.94 13.58 11.99
N PHE A 104 8.99 12.67 12.22
CA PHE A 104 7.57 12.98 12.44
C PHE A 104 7.03 12.25 13.69
N PRO A 105 7.50 12.58 14.90
CA PRO A 105 7.18 11.83 16.12
C PRO A 105 5.70 11.87 16.53
N ASN A 106 4.93 12.80 15.96
CA ASN A 106 3.49 12.93 16.23
C ASN A 106 2.61 12.11 15.28
N ALA A 107 3.17 11.57 14.20
CA ALA A 107 2.43 10.74 13.26
C ALA A 107 2.14 9.37 13.86
N LYS A 108 0.90 8.89 13.74
CA LYS A 108 0.53 7.53 14.16
C LYS A 108 1.07 6.53 13.14
N VAL A 109 1.67 5.45 13.62
CA VAL A 109 2.07 4.33 12.75
C VAL A 109 1.03 3.22 12.88
N LEU A 110 0.31 2.94 11.80
CA LEU A 110 -0.84 2.02 11.77
C LEU A 110 -0.66 0.92 10.73
N ALA A 111 -1.18 -0.27 11.01
CA ALA A 111 -1.36 -1.35 10.03
C ALA A 111 -2.59 -2.19 10.38
N SER A 112 -3.07 -3.03 9.47
CA SER A 112 -4.13 -4.00 9.79
C SER A 112 -3.64 -5.03 10.81
N GLN A 113 -4.56 -5.66 11.55
CA GLN A 113 -4.18 -6.71 12.52
C GLN A 113 -3.35 -7.84 11.88
N PRO A 114 -3.72 -8.42 10.71
CA PRO A 114 -2.90 -9.45 10.07
C PRO A 114 -1.48 -8.97 9.74
N THR A 115 -1.31 -7.72 9.30
CA THR A 115 0.00 -7.15 9.01
C THR A 115 0.82 -6.95 10.28
N VAL A 116 0.21 -6.45 11.37
CA VAL A 116 0.88 -6.33 12.68
C VAL A 116 1.34 -7.69 13.19
N ASP A 117 0.47 -8.70 13.13
CA ASP A 117 0.77 -10.06 13.58
C ASP A 117 1.93 -10.67 12.77
N HIS A 118 1.92 -10.46 11.45
CA HIS A 118 3.00 -10.91 10.59
C HIS A 118 4.33 -10.24 10.96
N ILE A 119 4.36 -8.91 11.07
CA ILE A 119 5.57 -8.16 11.44
C ILE A 119 6.09 -8.62 12.81
N GLN A 120 5.21 -8.73 13.81
CA GLN A 120 5.58 -9.15 15.16
C GLN A 120 6.23 -10.55 15.17
N LYS A 121 5.77 -11.44 14.29
CA LYS A 121 6.30 -12.79 14.15
C LYS A 121 7.65 -12.83 13.42
N THR A 122 7.87 -11.98 12.41
CA THR A 122 8.99 -12.14 11.47
C THR A 122 10.10 -11.11 11.63
N VAL A 123 9.87 -10.00 12.32
CA VAL A 123 10.77 -8.83 12.33
C VAL A 123 12.20 -9.16 12.77
N ASP A 124 12.39 -9.96 13.81
CA ASP A 124 13.73 -10.29 14.31
C ASP A 124 14.52 -11.12 13.30
N GLY A 125 13.87 -12.11 12.68
CA GLY A 125 14.46 -12.94 11.63
C GLY A 125 14.76 -12.14 10.37
N LYS A 126 13.83 -11.27 9.95
CA LYS A 126 14.02 -10.38 8.80
C LYS A 126 15.17 -9.40 9.05
N LEU A 127 15.28 -8.82 10.25
CA LEU A 127 16.39 -7.93 10.60
C LEU A 127 17.73 -8.68 10.64
N ALA A 128 17.78 -9.88 11.22
CA ALA A 128 18.99 -10.70 11.24
C ALA A 128 19.46 -11.07 9.82
N PHE A 129 18.51 -11.35 8.91
CA PHE A 129 18.83 -11.67 7.53
C PHE A 129 19.28 -10.44 6.71
N TRP A 130 18.52 -9.35 6.80
CA TRP A 130 18.72 -8.17 5.95
C TRP A 130 19.75 -7.19 6.50
N GLY A 131 19.83 -7.01 7.81
CA GLY A 131 20.71 -6.02 8.45
C GLY A 131 22.16 -6.07 7.95
N PRO A 132 22.82 -7.25 7.90
CA PRO A 132 24.17 -7.38 7.35
C PRO A 132 24.32 -6.98 5.87
N LYS A 133 23.23 -6.97 5.10
CA LYS A 133 23.21 -6.63 3.66
C LYS A 133 22.92 -5.14 3.40
N MET A 134 22.39 -4.43 4.39
CA MET A 134 21.93 -3.03 4.24
C MET A 134 23.04 -2.00 4.49
N GLY A 135 24.16 -2.38 5.10
CA GLY A 135 25.25 -1.44 5.40
C GLY A 135 24.74 -0.27 6.25
N ALA A 136 24.97 0.97 5.79
CA ALA A 136 24.53 2.18 6.50
C ALA A 136 23.01 2.41 6.46
N ASP A 137 22.27 1.67 5.62
CA ASP A 137 20.81 1.77 5.50
C ASP A 137 20.04 0.94 6.52
N VAL A 138 20.74 0.13 7.34
CA VAL A 138 20.10 -0.66 8.39
C VAL A 138 19.40 0.26 9.41
N PRO A 139 18.14 -0.02 9.79
CA PRO A 139 17.48 0.76 10.83
C PRO A 139 18.16 0.52 12.20
N ALA A 140 18.24 1.56 13.03
CA ALA A 140 18.78 1.43 14.38
C ALA A 140 17.82 0.69 15.32
N LYS A 141 16.52 0.70 15.01
CA LYS A 141 15.48 -0.07 15.68
C LYS A 141 14.37 -0.41 14.70
N THR A 142 13.71 -1.54 14.92
CA THR A 142 12.48 -1.89 14.21
C THR A 142 11.26 -1.36 14.97
N ILE A 143 10.22 -0.96 14.24
CA ILE A 143 8.99 -0.42 14.81
C ILE A 143 7.83 -1.29 14.32
N VAL A 144 7.10 -1.89 15.28
CA VAL A 144 5.86 -2.61 14.99
C VAL A 144 4.70 -1.60 14.99
N PRO A 145 3.92 -1.50 13.90
CA PRO A 145 2.76 -0.59 13.85
C PRO A 145 1.70 -0.89 14.91
N GLN A 146 0.94 0.13 15.30
CA GLN A 146 -0.28 -0.07 16.08
C GLN A 146 -1.40 -0.62 15.17
N VAL A 147 -2.29 -1.41 15.75
CA VAL A 147 -3.43 -1.97 15.00
C VAL A 147 -4.43 -0.86 14.64
N LEU A 148 -4.72 -0.74 13.35
CA LEU A 148 -5.81 0.08 12.84
C LEU A 148 -7.14 -0.49 13.34
N LYS A 149 -7.96 0.37 13.97
CA LYS A 149 -9.32 0.00 14.35
C LYS A 149 -10.23 0.10 13.12
N GLY A 150 -10.89 -1.01 12.77
CA GLY A 150 -11.74 -1.08 11.59
C GLY A 150 -10.92 -1.21 10.30
N ASP A 151 -11.51 -0.77 9.19
CA ASP A 151 -11.00 -0.98 7.83
C ASP A 151 -10.60 0.33 7.14
N SER A 152 -10.49 1.44 7.85
CA SER A 152 -10.32 2.74 7.19
C SER A 152 -9.55 3.76 7.99
N LEU A 153 -8.79 4.56 7.24
CA LEU A 153 -8.13 5.79 7.68
C LEU A 153 -8.98 6.98 7.22
N MET A 154 -8.86 8.09 7.95
CA MET A 154 -9.54 9.35 7.62
C MET A 154 -8.52 10.45 7.39
N LEU A 155 -8.64 11.15 6.27
CA LEU A 155 -7.86 12.33 5.94
C LEU A 155 -8.82 13.47 5.60
N GLU A 156 -8.95 14.44 6.49
CA GLU A 156 -9.82 15.62 6.32
C GLU A 156 -11.27 15.27 5.92
N GLY A 157 -11.84 14.26 6.59
CA GLY A 157 -13.19 13.77 6.33
C GLY A 157 -13.32 12.86 5.11
N GLN A 158 -12.23 12.57 4.38
CA GLN A 158 -12.21 11.62 3.29
C GLN A 158 -11.63 10.28 3.72
N LYS A 159 -12.28 9.20 3.25
CA LYS A 159 -11.93 7.83 3.62
C LYS A 159 -10.83 7.28 2.71
N LEU A 160 -9.83 6.65 3.32
CA LEU A 160 -8.92 5.70 2.67
C LEU A 160 -9.25 4.32 3.26
N GLN A 161 -9.82 3.43 2.45
CA GLN A 161 -10.32 2.13 2.89
C GLN A 161 -9.28 1.04 2.64
N VAL A 162 -8.97 0.25 3.67
CA VAL A 162 -8.18 -0.97 3.58
C VAL A 162 -9.10 -2.10 3.14
N VAL A 163 -8.90 -2.60 1.93
CA VAL A 163 -9.75 -3.61 1.27
C VAL A 163 -9.04 -4.96 1.28
N GLY A 164 -9.79 -6.03 1.55
CA GLY A 164 -9.29 -7.41 1.53
C GLY A 164 -9.17 -8.09 2.91
N LEU A 165 -9.46 -7.38 4.00
CA LEU A 165 -9.29 -7.88 5.38
C LEU A 165 -10.19 -9.08 5.73
N ASP A 166 -11.33 -9.24 5.04
CA ASP A 166 -12.24 -10.39 5.21
C ASP A 166 -12.00 -11.50 4.16
N GLY A 167 -10.93 -11.36 3.36
CA GLY A 167 -10.59 -12.25 2.27
C GLY A 167 -9.79 -13.49 2.69
N LYS A 168 -9.32 -14.25 1.68
CA LYS A 168 -8.49 -15.44 1.89
C LYS A 168 -7.05 -15.13 2.27
N GLN A 169 -6.56 -13.94 1.92
CA GLN A 169 -5.21 -13.44 2.21
C GLN A 169 -5.30 -12.04 2.84
N PRO A 170 -5.77 -11.93 4.10
CA PRO A 170 -6.07 -10.65 4.73
C PRO A 170 -4.81 -9.83 5.07
N ASP A 171 -3.63 -10.45 5.02
CA ASP A 171 -2.29 -9.85 5.10
C ASP A 171 -1.81 -9.23 3.76
N ARG A 172 -2.58 -9.40 2.69
CA ARG A 172 -2.33 -8.85 1.34
C ARG A 172 -3.41 -7.84 0.94
N ALA A 173 -3.86 -7.04 1.90
CA ALA A 173 -4.80 -5.96 1.68
C ALA A 173 -4.18 -4.79 0.89
N PHE A 174 -5.02 -3.91 0.35
CA PHE A 174 -4.62 -2.69 -0.36
C PHE A 174 -5.48 -1.50 0.07
N VAL A 175 -5.03 -0.28 -0.23
CA VAL A 175 -5.78 0.94 0.11
C VAL A 175 -6.55 1.45 -1.10
N TRP A 176 -7.88 1.53 -0.97
CA TRP A 176 -8.79 2.17 -1.91
C TRP A 176 -9.18 3.56 -1.43
N ILE A 177 -9.10 4.55 -2.32
CA ILE A 177 -9.43 5.96 -2.03
C ILE A 177 -10.60 6.37 -2.95
N PRO A 178 -11.86 6.23 -2.48
CA PRO A 178 -13.03 6.41 -3.34
C PRO A 178 -13.14 7.80 -3.96
N SER A 179 -12.77 8.86 -3.22
CA SER A 179 -12.92 10.25 -3.66
C SER A 179 -12.12 10.58 -4.92
N ILE A 180 -10.97 9.93 -5.11
CA ILE A 180 -10.11 10.10 -6.28
C ILE A 180 -10.02 8.83 -7.15
N LYS A 181 -10.76 7.79 -6.79
CA LYS A 181 -10.75 6.47 -7.42
C LYS A 181 -9.33 5.89 -7.58
N ALA A 182 -8.55 5.92 -6.50
CA ALA A 182 -7.17 5.44 -6.53
C ALA A 182 -6.97 4.18 -5.69
N VAL A 183 -6.16 3.25 -6.19
CA VAL A 183 -5.62 2.12 -5.44
C VAL A 183 -4.13 2.35 -5.19
N VAL A 184 -3.71 2.25 -3.93
CA VAL A 184 -2.32 2.44 -3.49
C VAL A 184 -1.96 1.44 -2.41
N GLY A 185 -0.66 1.21 -2.20
CA GLY A 185 -0.15 0.26 -1.23
C GLY A 185 -0.52 -1.20 -1.55
N GLY A 186 -0.05 -2.09 -0.69
CA GLY A 186 -0.22 -3.53 -0.83
C GLY A 186 0.76 -4.14 -1.82
N VAL A 187 1.21 -5.35 -1.52
CA VAL A 187 2.16 -6.13 -2.36
C VAL A 187 1.52 -6.72 -3.61
N VAL A 188 0.21 -6.53 -3.78
CA VAL A 188 -0.59 -7.30 -4.75
C VAL A 188 -0.49 -6.81 -6.18
N VAL A 189 0.02 -5.60 -6.43
CA VAL A 189 0.19 -5.07 -7.80
C VAL A 189 1.66 -4.74 -8.03
N ALA A 190 2.23 -5.31 -9.08
CA ALA A 190 3.58 -5.05 -9.55
C ALA A 190 3.57 -4.62 -11.03
N GLU A 191 4.63 -3.99 -11.51
CA GLU A 191 4.78 -3.65 -12.93
C GLU A 191 6.25 -3.69 -13.37
N ASN A 192 6.54 -4.15 -14.59
CA ASN A 192 7.89 -4.14 -15.18
C ASN A 192 8.98 -4.90 -14.39
N ILE A 193 8.60 -5.81 -13.50
CA ILE A 193 9.51 -6.64 -12.71
C ILE A 193 9.11 -8.11 -12.76
N HIS A 194 10.08 -9.01 -12.57
CA HIS A 194 9.75 -10.38 -12.20
C HIS A 194 9.04 -10.39 -10.84
N VAL A 195 7.76 -10.75 -10.85
CA VAL A 195 6.91 -10.71 -9.65
C VAL A 195 7.41 -11.71 -8.62
N TRP A 196 7.43 -11.28 -7.36
CA TRP A 196 7.82 -12.10 -6.22
C TRP A 196 6.72 -13.13 -5.88
N MET A 197 6.93 -14.38 -6.29
CA MET A 197 5.99 -15.48 -6.09
C MET A 197 6.34 -16.36 -4.87
N ALA A 198 7.50 -16.14 -4.25
CA ALA A 198 8.04 -17.01 -3.20
C ALA A 198 7.17 -17.07 -1.93
N ASP A 199 6.37 -16.04 -1.66
CA ASP A 199 5.45 -16.01 -0.52
C ASP A 199 4.05 -16.57 -0.83
N THR A 200 3.78 -16.93 -2.09
CA THR A 200 2.52 -17.56 -2.53
C THR A 200 2.81 -18.94 -3.09
N GLN A 201 3.20 -19.90 -2.26
CA GLN A 201 3.82 -21.15 -2.73
C GLN A 201 2.84 -22.19 -3.32
N THR A 202 1.53 -21.93 -3.25
CA THR A 202 0.51 -22.92 -3.65
C THR A 202 -0.37 -22.40 -4.79
N PRO A 203 -0.92 -23.30 -5.63
CA PRO A 203 -1.91 -22.91 -6.64
C PRO A 203 -3.11 -22.16 -6.05
N GLN A 204 -3.55 -22.55 -4.84
CA GLN A 204 -4.65 -21.85 -4.16
C GLN A 204 -4.25 -20.41 -3.80
N SER A 205 -3.03 -20.18 -3.29
CA SER A 205 -2.56 -18.82 -2.99
C SER A 205 -2.43 -17.93 -4.23
N HIS A 206 -2.16 -18.50 -5.41
CA HIS A 206 -2.20 -17.76 -6.68
C HIS A 206 -3.64 -17.44 -7.11
N ALA A 207 -4.57 -18.39 -6.98
CA ALA A 207 -5.98 -18.16 -7.25
C ALA A 207 -6.59 -17.09 -6.33
N ASP A 208 -6.20 -17.09 -5.05
CA ASP A 208 -6.60 -16.08 -4.07
C ASP A 208 -6.04 -14.69 -4.45
N TRP A 209 -4.78 -14.62 -4.88
CA TRP A 209 -4.18 -13.37 -5.35
C TRP A 209 -4.89 -12.86 -6.62
N LEU A 210 -5.16 -13.71 -7.60
CA LEU A 210 -5.94 -13.35 -8.79
C LEU A 210 -7.35 -12.84 -8.42
N THR A 211 -7.97 -13.39 -7.37
CA THR A 211 -9.25 -12.89 -6.86
C THR A 211 -9.12 -11.48 -6.28
N THR A 212 -8.04 -11.19 -5.56
CA THR A 212 -7.73 -9.83 -5.07
C THR A 212 -7.50 -8.85 -6.22
N LEU A 213 -6.80 -9.25 -7.28
CA LEU A 213 -6.61 -8.43 -8.48
C LEU A 213 -7.95 -8.13 -9.17
N HIS A 214 -8.84 -9.12 -9.30
CA HIS A 214 -10.18 -8.92 -9.84
C HIS A 214 -11.04 -7.98 -8.97
N ALA A 215 -10.87 -8.02 -7.64
CA ALA A 215 -11.53 -7.07 -6.74
C ALA A 215 -11.07 -5.62 -7.01
N ILE A 216 -9.77 -5.40 -7.28
CA ILE A 216 -9.25 -4.10 -7.71
C ILE A 216 -9.89 -3.65 -9.02
N GLU A 217 -9.98 -4.52 -10.03
CA GLU A 217 -10.62 -4.19 -11.32
C GLU A 217 -12.09 -3.77 -11.14
N SER A 218 -12.81 -4.47 -10.25
CA SER A 218 -14.22 -4.22 -9.96
C SER A 218 -14.49 -2.85 -9.35
N LEU A 219 -13.51 -2.24 -8.67
CA LEU A 219 -13.59 -0.87 -8.14
C LEU A 219 -13.57 0.20 -9.24
N LYS A 220 -13.19 -0.16 -10.48
CA LYS A 220 -13.01 0.74 -11.62
C LYS A 220 -12.11 1.94 -11.27
N PRO A 221 -10.87 1.70 -10.80
CA PRO A 221 -9.94 2.74 -10.42
C PRO A 221 -9.56 3.61 -11.63
N LYS A 222 -9.32 4.90 -11.37
CA LYS A 222 -8.71 5.83 -12.32
C LYS A 222 -7.18 5.81 -12.23
N THR A 223 -6.65 5.52 -11.05
CA THR A 223 -5.20 5.46 -10.79
C THR A 223 -4.90 4.25 -9.94
N ILE A 224 -3.84 3.53 -10.29
CA ILE A 224 -3.32 2.39 -9.52
C ILE A 224 -1.84 2.64 -9.35
N VAL A 225 -1.35 2.68 -8.13
CA VAL A 225 0.09 2.78 -7.86
C VAL A 225 0.59 1.40 -7.45
N PRO A 226 1.41 0.71 -8.27
CA PRO A 226 1.95 -0.60 -7.91
C PRO A 226 2.81 -0.51 -6.64
N GLY A 227 2.77 -1.56 -5.81
CA GLY A 227 3.65 -1.69 -4.65
C GLY A 227 5.12 -1.75 -5.06
N HIS A 228 5.40 -2.43 -6.17
CA HIS A 228 6.74 -2.53 -6.75
C HIS A 228 6.73 -2.32 -8.27
N TYR A 229 7.68 -1.52 -8.78
CA TYR A 229 7.89 -1.42 -10.22
C TYR A 229 9.28 -0.89 -10.59
N LEU A 230 9.77 -1.26 -11.77
CA LEU A 230 10.97 -0.67 -12.37
C LEU A 230 10.63 0.16 -13.62
N GLY A 231 11.42 1.20 -13.85
CA GLY A 231 11.16 2.16 -14.92
C GLY A 231 9.87 2.94 -14.72
N GLU A 232 9.19 3.28 -15.81
CA GLU A 232 7.94 4.02 -15.77
C GLU A 232 6.75 3.08 -15.55
N SER A 233 5.91 3.41 -14.56
CA SER A 233 4.62 2.74 -14.35
C SER A 233 3.51 3.46 -15.10
N ALA A 234 2.62 2.72 -15.77
CA ALA A 234 1.44 3.29 -16.40
C ALA A 234 0.43 3.83 -15.37
N ARG A 235 0.59 3.43 -14.10
CA ARG A 235 -0.28 3.75 -12.97
C ARG A 235 -1.77 3.55 -13.24
N SER A 236 -2.09 2.48 -13.96
CA SER A 236 -3.42 2.18 -14.49
C SER A 236 -3.77 0.70 -14.31
N LEU A 237 -4.94 0.29 -14.79
CA LEU A 237 -5.35 -1.12 -14.83
C LEU A 237 -4.35 -2.03 -15.58
N ALA A 238 -3.49 -1.48 -16.43
CA ALA A 238 -2.44 -2.24 -17.08
C ALA A 238 -1.49 -2.95 -16.08
N ALA A 239 -1.22 -2.35 -14.91
CA ALA A 239 -0.36 -2.95 -13.89
C ALA A 239 -1.02 -4.17 -13.22
N VAL A 240 -2.34 -4.09 -13.00
CA VAL A 240 -3.14 -5.21 -12.47
C VAL A 240 -3.16 -6.37 -13.47
N GLN A 241 -3.39 -6.05 -14.75
CA GLN A 241 -3.38 -7.02 -15.83
C GLN A 241 -2.00 -7.66 -16.00
N PHE A 242 -0.93 -6.87 -15.96
CA PHE A 242 0.45 -7.36 -15.97
C PHE A 242 0.69 -8.38 -14.86
N THR A 243 0.31 -8.03 -13.62
CA THR A 243 0.50 -8.93 -12.47
C THR A 243 -0.29 -10.22 -12.65
N ALA A 244 -1.57 -10.12 -13.05
CA ALA A 244 -2.43 -11.28 -13.27
C ALA A 244 -1.89 -12.21 -14.36
N ASP A 245 -1.39 -11.64 -15.46
CA ASP A 245 -0.84 -12.41 -16.57
C ASP A 245 0.50 -13.05 -16.20
N TYR A 246 1.32 -12.37 -15.40
CA TYR A 246 2.56 -12.95 -14.87
C TYR A 246 2.27 -14.16 -13.98
N ILE A 247 1.30 -14.07 -13.05
CA ILE A 247 0.92 -15.18 -12.16
C ILE A 247 0.49 -16.40 -12.99
N LYS A 248 -0.41 -16.20 -13.98
CA LYS A 248 -0.86 -17.28 -14.87
C LYS A 248 0.32 -17.89 -15.66
N ALA A 249 1.20 -17.04 -16.17
CA ALA A 249 2.36 -17.50 -16.92
C ALA A 249 3.32 -18.30 -16.04
N PHE A 250 3.53 -17.87 -14.80
CA PHE A 250 4.35 -18.57 -13.81
C PHE A 250 3.75 -19.94 -13.48
N ASP A 251 2.44 -20.04 -13.25
CA ASP A 251 1.75 -21.32 -13.02
C ASP A 251 1.89 -22.28 -14.20
N GLU A 252 1.65 -21.79 -15.42
CA GLU A 252 1.79 -22.58 -16.64
C GLU A 252 3.21 -23.13 -16.82
N GLU A 253 4.24 -22.31 -16.61
CA GLU A 253 5.63 -22.74 -16.78
C GLU A 253 6.11 -23.60 -15.60
N THR A 254 5.63 -23.37 -14.39
CA THR A 254 5.96 -24.19 -13.21
C THR A 254 5.51 -25.64 -13.40
N ALA A 255 4.34 -25.85 -14.00
CA ALA A 255 3.83 -27.18 -14.32
C ALA A 255 4.67 -27.92 -15.39
N LYS A 256 5.33 -27.19 -16.30
CA LYS A 256 6.15 -27.75 -17.38
C LYS A 256 7.60 -27.95 -16.98
N ALA A 257 8.12 -27.06 -16.14
CA ALA A 257 9.53 -27.02 -15.76
C ALA A 257 9.89 -28.16 -14.80
N LYS A 258 11.01 -28.84 -15.09
CA LYS A 258 11.53 -29.92 -14.25
C LYS A 258 12.10 -29.40 -12.92
N ASP A 259 12.83 -28.28 -12.99
CA ASP A 259 13.62 -27.68 -11.92
C ASP A 259 13.59 -26.15 -12.02
N ALA A 260 14.17 -25.46 -11.04
CA ALA A 260 14.16 -24.01 -10.95
C ALA A 260 14.88 -23.38 -12.15
N ALA A 261 15.98 -23.98 -12.61
CA ALA A 261 16.73 -23.49 -13.76
C ALA A 261 15.88 -23.49 -15.04
N ALA A 262 15.12 -24.56 -15.30
CA ALA A 262 14.18 -24.64 -16.41
C ALA A 262 13.06 -23.60 -16.30
N LEU A 263 12.52 -23.39 -15.09
CA LEU A 263 11.47 -22.40 -14.84
C LEU A 263 11.98 -20.98 -15.07
N ILE A 264 13.17 -20.65 -14.56
CA ILE A 264 13.84 -19.35 -14.76
C ILE A 264 14.02 -19.09 -16.26
N ALA A 265 14.55 -20.07 -17.00
CA ALA A 265 14.76 -19.93 -18.45
C ALA A 265 13.44 -19.71 -19.21
N ALA A 266 12.37 -20.42 -18.83
CA ALA A 266 11.06 -20.27 -19.44
C ALA A 266 10.45 -18.88 -19.17
N MET A 267 10.53 -18.39 -17.93
CA MET A 267 10.03 -17.07 -17.56
C MET A 267 10.84 -15.94 -18.19
N LYS A 268 12.17 -16.05 -18.25
CA LYS A 268 13.03 -15.09 -18.97
C LYS A 268 12.74 -15.06 -20.47
N LYS A 269 12.33 -16.19 -21.07
CA LYS A 269 11.89 -16.22 -22.47
C LYS A 269 10.56 -15.48 -22.68
N ARG A 270 9.59 -15.64 -21.77
CA ARG A 270 8.30 -14.94 -21.83
C ARG A 270 8.43 -13.45 -21.54
N TYR A 271 9.33 -13.10 -20.63
CA TYR A 271 9.50 -11.76 -20.10
C TYR A 271 10.98 -11.29 -20.16
N PRO A 272 11.58 -11.16 -21.35
CA PRO A 272 13.03 -10.96 -21.51
C PRO A 272 13.54 -9.56 -21.11
N LYS A 273 12.65 -8.66 -20.70
CA LYS A 273 12.98 -7.25 -20.40
C LYS A 273 12.70 -6.86 -18.95
N LEU A 274 12.18 -7.77 -18.13
CA LEU A 274 11.88 -7.45 -16.73
C LEU A 274 13.17 -7.44 -15.91
N GLY A 275 13.26 -6.50 -14.98
CA GLY A 275 14.29 -6.52 -13.94
C GLY A 275 13.91 -7.45 -12.78
N GLU A 276 14.55 -7.26 -11.62
CA GLU A 276 14.32 -8.08 -10.41
C GLU A 276 14.56 -9.59 -10.65
N GLU A 277 15.63 -9.95 -11.38
CA GLU A 277 15.92 -11.36 -11.69
C GLU A 277 16.10 -12.22 -10.42
N SER A 278 16.65 -11.64 -9.35
CA SER A 278 16.76 -12.29 -8.04
C SER A 278 15.41 -12.75 -7.49
N SER A 279 14.34 -11.98 -7.73
CA SER A 279 12.96 -12.33 -7.36
C SER A 279 12.49 -13.57 -8.12
N LEU A 280 12.77 -13.67 -9.42
CA LEU A 280 12.48 -14.88 -10.21
C LEU A 280 13.30 -16.07 -9.73
N GLU A 281 14.61 -15.90 -9.50
CA GLU A 281 15.50 -16.98 -9.09
C GLU A 281 15.06 -17.63 -7.78
N LEU A 282 14.71 -16.80 -6.79
CA LEU A 282 14.25 -17.29 -5.49
C LEU A 282 12.87 -17.92 -5.61
N SER A 283 11.94 -17.25 -6.29
CA SER A 283 10.58 -17.75 -6.52
C SER A 283 10.59 -19.12 -7.21
N ALA A 284 11.46 -19.32 -8.20
CA ALA A 284 11.58 -20.58 -8.90
C ALA A 284 12.13 -21.70 -8.01
N LYS A 285 13.17 -21.42 -7.20
CA LYS A 285 13.70 -22.41 -6.24
C LYS A 285 12.66 -22.84 -5.23
N VAL A 286 11.86 -21.90 -4.73
CA VAL A 286 10.76 -22.18 -3.79
C VAL A 286 9.67 -23.00 -4.47
N ALA A 287 9.19 -22.58 -5.64
CA ALA A 287 8.13 -23.27 -6.38
C ALA A 287 8.52 -24.71 -6.79
N LYS A 288 9.82 -24.98 -6.96
CA LYS A 288 10.34 -26.31 -7.28
C LYS A 288 10.80 -27.12 -6.08
N GLY A 289 10.66 -26.60 -4.86
CA GLY A 289 11.03 -27.27 -3.61
C GLY A 289 12.55 -27.39 -3.40
N GLU A 290 13.33 -26.62 -4.15
CA GLU A 290 14.80 -26.56 -4.05
C GLU A 290 15.27 -25.62 -2.92
N MET A 291 14.35 -24.78 -2.42
CA MET A 291 14.58 -23.87 -1.30
C MET A 291 13.33 -23.77 -0.44
N LYS A 292 13.51 -23.73 0.89
CA LYS A 292 12.46 -23.33 1.83
C LYS A 292 12.50 -21.82 2.03
N TRP A 293 11.32 -21.20 2.12
CA TRP A 293 11.18 -19.76 2.28
C TRP A 293 10.03 -19.43 3.23
N GLY A 294 10.23 -18.43 4.10
CA GLY A 294 9.21 -17.93 5.01
C GLY A 294 8.90 -18.80 6.24
N GLU A 295 9.68 -19.86 6.50
CA GLU A 295 9.63 -20.68 7.72
C GLU A 295 10.44 -20.07 8.87
#